data_AF-A0A956SLH5-F1
#
_entry.id   AF-A0A956SLH5-F1
#
_cell.length_a   1.000
_cell.length_b   1.000
_cell.length_c   1.000
_cell.angle_alpha   90.00
_cell.angle_beta   90.00
_cell.angle_gamma   90.00
#
_symmetry.space_group_name_H-M   'P 1'
#
loop_
_entity.id
_entity.type
_entity.pdbx_description
1 polymer ?
#
loop_
_entity_poly.entity_id
_entity_poly.type
_entity_poly.pdbx_seq_one_letter_code
_entity_poly.pdbx_strand_id
1 'polypeptide(L)'
;SWSPDGQWLSYTTDLLGGELRVVPSAGGESRALWGGWAEAGLIAESSLWSDDGRTIYFKSHSAEGAGSIWSIPTAGGTPRFVQGLGDARRRSDRYGFRVSGGRLYYTLVDRQGDVWMMELER
;
A
#
# COMPACT_ATOMS: atom_id res chain seq x y z
N SER A 1 3.98 7.49 -5.69
CA SER A 1 3.08 8.21 -6.60
C SER A 1 3.33 9.71 -6.52
N TRP A 2 2.76 10.49 -7.42
CA TRP A 2 2.94 11.95 -7.46
C TRP A 2 1.93 12.66 -6.56
N SER A 3 2.35 13.75 -5.91
CA SER A 3 1.42 14.72 -5.34
C SER A 3 0.60 15.41 -6.45
N PRO A 4 -0.61 15.90 -6.16
CA PRO A 4 -1.44 16.55 -7.17
C PRO A 4 -0.82 17.80 -7.79
N ASP A 5 0.03 18.50 -7.04
CA ASP A 5 0.79 19.68 -7.49
C ASP A 5 2.10 19.33 -8.24
N GLY A 6 2.42 18.03 -8.36
CA GLY A 6 3.64 17.54 -9.01
C GLY A 6 4.95 17.87 -8.30
N GLN A 7 4.90 18.46 -7.10
CA GLN A 7 6.10 18.89 -6.37
C GLN A 7 6.75 17.76 -5.55
N TRP A 8 6.03 16.67 -5.30
CA TRP A 8 6.47 15.58 -4.44
C TRP A 8 6.19 14.21 -5.04
N LEU A 9 7.05 13.27 -4.69
CA LEU A 9 6.88 11.85 -4.93
C LEU A 9 6.76 11.14 -3.58
N SER A 10 5.77 10.26 -3.44
CA SER A 10 5.77 9.24 -2.39
C SER A 10 6.34 7.94 -2.92
N TYR A 11 7.02 7.17 -2.08
CA TYR A 11 7.51 5.84 -2.44
C TYR A 11 7.68 4.98 -1.19
N THR A 12 7.85 3.68 -1.40
CA THR A 12 8.06 2.69 -0.34
C THR A 12 9.43 2.03 -0.47
N THR A 13 10.00 1.58 0.66
CA THR A 13 11.33 0.94 0.69
C THR A 13 11.20 -0.57 0.98
N ASP A 14 11.83 -1.42 0.16
CA ASP A 14 11.65 -2.89 0.26
C ASP A 14 12.68 -3.62 1.14
N LEU A 15 13.62 -2.91 1.77
CA LEU A 15 14.58 -3.53 2.69
C LEU A 15 14.15 -3.26 4.13
N LEU A 16 13.44 -4.23 4.72
CA LEU A 16 13.18 -4.37 6.16
C LEU A 16 12.13 -3.40 6.73
N GLY A 17 10.86 -3.68 6.42
CA GLY A 17 9.71 -3.12 7.15
C GLY A 17 8.86 -2.09 6.39
N GLY A 18 9.16 -1.80 5.13
CA GLY A 18 8.28 -0.99 4.26
C GLY A 18 8.07 0.42 4.79
N GLU A 19 9.06 1.31 4.69
CA GLU A 19 8.84 2.72 5.05
C GLU A 19 7.99 3.40 3.98
N LEU A 20 7.13 4.33 4.39
CA LEU A 20 6.55 5.32 3.50
C LEU A 20 7.40 6.58 3.55
N ARG A 21 7.91 7.00 2.39
CA ARG A 21 8.74 8.21 2.27
C ARG A 21 8.20 9.17 1.24
N VAL A 22 8.57 10.43 1.38
CA VAL A 22 8.34 11.49 0.38
C VAL A 22 9.64 12.21 0.02
N VAL A 23 9.76 12.60 -1.24
CA VAL A 23 10.93 13.33 -1.77
C VAL A 23 10.45 14.40 -2.76
N PRO A 24 11.12 15.56 -2.86
CA PRO A 24 10.79 16.55 -3.88
C PRO A 24 10.96 15.96 -5.28
N SER A 25 10.08 16.32 -6.22
CA SER A 25 10.15 15.84 -7.61
C SER A 25 11.38 16.34 -8.36
N ALA A 26 11.92 17.49 -7.97
CA ALA A 26 13.21 18.00 -8.45
C ALA A 26 14.43 17.25 -7.89
N GLY A 27 14.22 16.25 -7.02
CA GLY A 27 15.27 15.61 -6.24
C GLY A 27 15.60 16.37 -4.95
N GLY A 28 16.40 15.74 -4.09
CA GLY A 28 16.77 16.29 -2.78
C GLY A 28 16.63 15.27 -1.66
N GLU A 29 16.55 15.78 -0.43
CA GLU A 29 16.44 14.94 0.76
C GLU A 29 15.08 14.26 0.85
N SER A 30 15.10 12.95 1.14
CA SER A 30 13.91 12.15 1.35
C SER A 30 13.53 12.11 2.83
N ARG A 31 12.27 12.40 3.13
CA ARG A 31 11.69 12.37 4.47
C ARG A 31 10.83 11.13 4.66
N ALA A 32 11.04 10.39 5.75
CA ALA A 32 10.15 9.34 6.17
C ALA A 32 8.84 9.92 6.75
N LEU A 33 7.71 9.34 6.37
CA LEU A 33 6.39 9.62 6.94
C LEU A 33 5.94 8.54 7.92
N TRP A 34 6.30 7.28 7.63
CA TRP A 34 5.94 6.10 8.42
C TRP A 34 6.99 5.00 8.24
N GLY A 35 7.16 4.16 9.25
CA GLY A 35 7.99 2.96 9.20
C GLY A 35 9.33 3.11 9.92
N GLY A 36 10.12 2.04 9.84
CA GLY A 36 11.32 1.83 10.64
C GLY A 36 11.08 0.81 11.75
N TRP A 37 12.15 0.20 12.27
CA TRP A 37 12.12 -0.91 13.24
C TRP A 37 11.32 -0.65 14.53
N ALA A 38 10.97 0.61 14.82
CA ALA A 38 10.27 1.02 16.04
C ALA A 38 8.75 0.90 15.95
N GLU A 39 8.16 0.87 14.74
CA GLU A 39 6.70 0.85 14.55
C GLU A 39 6.24 -0.57 14.19
N ALA A 40 6.27 -1.47 15.19
CA ALA A 40 5.93 -2.87 15.01
C ALA A 40 4.46 -3.06 14.57
N GLY A 41 4.26 -3.36 13.28
CA GLY A 41 3.05 -4.01 12.78
C GLY A 41 2.52 -3.56 11.42
N LEU A 42 2.83 -2.34 10.96
CA LEU A 42 2.35 -1.84 9.66
C LEU A 42 3.50 -1.61 8.70
N ILE A 43 3.45 -2.30 7.56
CA ILE A 43 4.36 -2.11 6.44
C ILE A 43 3.69 -1.28 5.35
N ALA A 44 4.37 -0.29 4.79
CA ALA A 44 3.88 0.43 3.62
C ALA A 44 4.39 -0.26 2.34
N GLU A 45 3.48 -0.81 1.54
CA GLU A 45 3.84 -1.56 0.33
C GLU A 45 3.65 -0.76 -0.96
N SER A 46 2.64 0.10 -0.97
CA SER A 46 2.35 1.03 -2.07
C SER A 46 1.60 2.23 -1.52
N SER A 47 1.70 3.37 -2.22
CA SER A 47 1.11 4.63 -1.73
C SER A 47 0.53 5.51 -2.83
N LEU A 48 -0.54 6.22 -2.49
CA LEU A 48 -1.26 7.16 -3.34
C LEU A 48 -1.63 8.44 -2.59
N TRP A 49 -1.41 9.58 -3.23
CA TRP A 49 -1.85 10.87 -2.70
C TRP A 49 -3.38 11.03 -2.86
N SER A 50 -3.99 11.73 -1.90
CA SER A 50 -5.31 12.30 -2.08
C SER A 50 -5.30 13.41 -3.13
N ASP A 51 -6.43 13.66 -3.78
CA ASP A 51 -6.56 14.73 -4.79
C ASP A 51 -6.27 16.13 -4.22
N ASP A 52 -6.46 16.33 -2.91
CA ASP A 52 -6.16 17.59 -2.22
C ASP A 52 -4.70 17.72 -1.74
N GLY A 53 -3.89 16.67 -1.91
CA GLY A 53 -2.47 16.66 -1.53
C GLY A 53 -2.20 16.66 -0.02
N ARG A 54 -3.23 16.50 0.82
CA ARG A 54 -3.08 16.55 2.30
C ARG A 54 -2.87 15.19 2.95
N THR A 55 -3.21 14.12 2.25
CA THR A 55 -3.19 12.76 2.77
C THR A 55 -2.47 11.85 1.79
N ILE A 56 -1.71 10.89 2.33
CA ILE A 56 -1.24 9.74 1.57
C ILE A 56 -1.95 8.51 2.11
N TYR A 57 -2.57 7.76 1.21
CA TYR A 57 -3.08 6.44 1.46
C TYR A 57 -2.00 5.43 1.15
N PHE A 58 -1.89 4.38 1.95
CA PHE A 58 -0.97 3.29 1.69
C PHE A 58 -1.60 1.94 1.99
N LYS A 59 -1.16 0.92 1.26
CA LYS A 59 -1.54 -0.47 1.48
C LYS A 59 -0.58 -1.14 2.44
N SER A 60 -1.12 -1.93 3.34
CA SER A 60 -0.39 -2.78 4.30
C SER A 60 -1.00 -4.18 4.36
N HIS A 61 -0.21 -5.16 4.80
CA HIS A 61 -0.71 -6.48 5.16
C HIS A 61 -0.31 -6.84 6.60
N SER A 62 -1.20 -7.53 7.29
CA SER A 62 -0.85 -8.18 8.56
C SER A 62 0.08 -9.39 8.33
N ALA A 63 0.62 -9.96 9.41
CA ALA A 63 1.41 -11.18 9.35
C ALA A 63 0.65 -12.36 8.72
N GLU A 64 -0.67 -12.39 8.88
CA GLU A 64 -1.58 -13.40 8.32
C GLU A 64 -1.92 -13.11 6.84
N GLY A 65 -1.40 -12.01 6.28
CA GLY A 65 -1.61 -11.62 4.89
C GLY A 65 -2.94 -10.91 4.63
N ALA A 66 -3.64 -10.44 5.67
CA ALA A 66 -4.85 -9.66 5.52
C ALA A 66 -4.52 -8.24 5.05
N GLY A 67 -4.97 -7.87 3.85
CA GLY A 67 -4.71 -6.56 3.26
C GLY A 67 -5.55 -5.46 3.88
N SER A 68 -4.99 -4.26 4.01
CA SER A 68 -5.69 -3.08 4.51
C SER A 68 -5.17 -1.80 3.86
N ILE A 69 -6.02 -0.78 3.80
CA ILE A 69 -5.67 0.59 3.42
C ILE A 69 -5.65 1.45 4.68
N TRP A 70 -4.60 2.23 4.78
CA TRP A 70 -4.36 3.21 5.83
C TRP A 70 -4.16 4.59 5.21
N SER A 71 -4.39 5.62 6.00
CA SER A 71 -4.14 7.02 5.64
C SER A 71 -3.19 7.68 6.61
N ILE A 72 -2.32 8.56 6.13
CA ILE A 72 -1.44 9.39 6.95
C ILE A 72 -1.40 10.82 6.39
N PRO A 73 -1.39 11.87 7.23
CA PRO A 73 -1.18 13.24 6.76
C PRO A 73 0.17 13.41 6.07
N THR A 74 0.26 14.26 5.05
CA THR A 74 1.53 14.52 4.33
C THR A 74 2.56 15.26 5.18
N ALA A 75 2.10 15.94 6.23
CA ALA A 75 2.95 16.50 7.28
C ALA A 75 3.57 15.41 8.21
N GLY A 76 3.13 14.15 8.10
CA GLY A 76 3.46 13.08 9.04
C GLY A 76 2.43 12.95 10.17
N GLY A 77 2.63 11.96 11.04
CA GLY A 77 1.76 11.69 12.19
C GLY A 77 1.29 10.24 12.23
N THR A 78 0.25 9.97 13.02
CA THR A 78 -0.25 8.60 13.23
C THR A 78 -1.10 8.13 12.04
N PRO A 79 -0.80 6.95 11.45
CA PRO A 79 -1.68 6.33 10.46
C PRO A 79 -3.06 6.03 11.04
N ARG A 80 -4.08 6.15 10.20
CA ARG A 80 -5.46 5.79 10.51
C ARG A 80 -5.95 4.71 9.58
N PHE A 81 -6.60 3.70 10.13
CA PHE A 81 -7.25 2.65 9.37
C PHE A 81 -8.36 3.24 8.49
N VAL A 82 -8.43 2.81 7.23
CA VAL A 82 -9.47 3.24 6.28
C VAL A 82 -10.36 2.07 5.92
N GLN A 83 -9.77 0.96 5.45
CA GLN A 83 -10.53 -0.16 4.90
C GLN A 83 -9.75 -1.47 4.95
N GLY A 84 -10.44 -2.57 5.28
CA GLY A 84 -9.91 -3.93 5.09
C GLY A 84 -10.18 -4.43 3.68
N LEU A 85 -9.20 -5.08 3.05
CA LEU A 85 -9.21 -5.49 1.64
C LEU A 85 -9.46 -6.99 1.44
N GLY A 86 -10.48 -7.51 2.12
CA GLY A 86 -10.88 -8.91 2.06
C GLY A 86 -10.22 -9.79 3.13
N ASP A 87 -10.44 -11.10 3.01
CA ASP A 87 -9.90 -12.12 3.91
C ASP A 87 -8.80 -12.94 3.21
N ALA A 88 -8.26 -13.95 3.90
CA ALA A 88 -7.21 -14.80 3.35
C ALA A 88 -7.60 -15.52 2.04
N ARG A 89 -8.91 -15.71 1.77
CA ARG A 89 -9.45 -16.41 0.60
C ARG A 89 -9.70 -15.48 -0.58
N ARG A 90 -10.06 -14.21 -0.34
CA ARG A 90 -10.25 -13.17 -1.36
C ARG A 90 -9.28 -12.02 -1.15
N ARG A 91 -8.03 -12.25 -1.53
CA ARG A 91 -6.97 -11.27 -1.35
C ARG A 91 -7.07 -10.17 -2.40
N SER A 92 -6.94 -8.92 -1.98
CA SER A 92 -6.62 -7.83 -2.90
C SER A 92 -5.18 -7.98 -3.40
N ASP A 93 -4.98 -7.86 -4.71
CA ASP A 93 -3.66 -7.85 -5.34
C ASP A 93 -2.78 -6.71 -4.81
N ARG A 94 -1.46 -6.91 -4.76
CA ARG A 94 -0.53 -6.01 -4.06
C ARG A 94 -0.55 -4.55 -4.58
N TYR A 95 -1.04 -4.31 -5.80
CA TYR A 95 -0.89 -3.02 -6.49
C TYR A 95 -2.19 -2.33 -6.91
N GLY A 96 -3.36 -2.95 -6.73
CA GLY A 96 -4.59 -2.52 -7.39
C GLY A 96 -5.52 -1.62 -6.58
N PHE A 97 -5.03 -0.56 -5.91
CA PHE A 97 -5.93 0.45 -5.32
C PHE A 97 -5.74 1.84 -5.93
N ARG A 98 -6.79 2.67 -5.93
CA ARG A 98 -6.78 4.06 -6.38
C ARG A 98 -7.67 4.93 -5.51
N VAL A 99 -7.28 6.19 -5.31
CA VAL A 99 -8.13 7.21 -4.67
C VAL A 99 -8.42 8.31 -5.68
N SER A 100 -9.69 8.72 -5.80
CA SER A 100 -10.10 9.88 -6.59
C SER A 100 -11.53 10.30 -6.24
N GLY A 101 -11.79 11.61 -6.21
CA GLY A 101 -13.10 12.20 -5.92
C GLY A 101 -13.65 11.80 -4.54
N GLY A 102 -12.76 11.61 -3.55
CA GLY A 102 -13.12 11.12 -2.21
C GLY A 102 -13.52 9.64 -2.17
N ARG A 103 -13.27 8.87 -3.23
CA ARG A 103 -13.57 7.43 -3.30
C ARG A 103 -12.29 6.61 -3.37
N LEU A 104 -12.31 5.47 -2.70
CA LEU A 104 -11.29 4.42 -2.78
C LEU A 104 -11.80 3.30 -3.67
N TYR A 105 -11.02 2.96 -4.70
CA TYR A 105 -11.26 1.84 -5.60
C TYR A 105 -10.18 0.79 -5.35
N TYR A 106 -10.55 -0.49 -5.33
CA TYR A 106 -9.59 -1.57 -5.21
C TYR A 106 -10.08 -2.83 -5.90
N THR A 107 -9.14 -3.66 -6.34
CA THR A 107 -9.42 -4.98 -6.91
C THR A 107 -9.37 -6.06 -5.83
N LEU A 108 -10.36 -6.96 -5.87
CA LEU A 108 -10.35 -8.22 -5.13
C LEU A 108 -10.14 -9.35 -6.12
N VAL A 109 -9.20 -10.24 -5.81
CA VAL A 109 -8.93 -11.42 -6.63
C VAL A 109 -9.45 -12.64 -5.89
N ASP A 110 -10.27 -13.43 -6.58
CA ASP A 110 -10.64 -14.78 -6.17
C ASP A 110 -9.77 -15.76 -6.96
N ARG A 111 -8.91 -16.52 -6.28
CA ARG A 111 -8.04 -17.50 -6.92
C ARG A 111 -8.70 -18.87 -6.82
N GLN A 112 -9.16 -19.38 -7.95
CA GLN A 112 -9.67 -20.73 -8.06
C GLN A 112 -8.62 -21.60 -8.74
N GLY A 113 -8.43 -22.82 -8.25
CA GLY A 113 -7.49 -23.78 -8.79
C GLY A 113 -7.96 -25.19 -8.51
N ASP A 114 -7.81 -26.05 -9.51
CA ASP A 114 -8.14 -27.48 -9.43
C ASP A 114 -6.85 -28.29 -9.53
N VAL A 115 -6.85 -29.46 -8.89
CA VAL A 115 -5.76 -30.44 -8.99
C VAL A 115 -6.19 -31.55 -9.93
N TRP A 116 -5.35 -31.83 -10.93
CA TRP A 116 -5.56 -32.92 -11.89
C TRP A 116 -4.41 -33.93 -11.79
N MET A 117 -4.72 -35.21 -11.99
CA MET A 117 -3.75 -36.30 -12.03
C MET A 117 -3.81 -36.98 -13.41
N MET A 118 -2.66 -37.34 -13.96
CA MET A 118 -2.57 -38.24 -15.11
C MET A 118 -1.54 -39.33 -14.84
N GLU A 119 -1.78 -40.52 -15.36
CA GLU A 119 -0.78 -41.59 -15.44
C GLU A 119 0.12 -41.35 -16.65
N LEU A 120 1.43 -41.51 -16.47
CA LEU A 120 2.40 -41.45 -17.55
C LEU A 120 2.77 -42.89 -17.93
N GLU A 121 2.58 -43.25 -19.19
CA GLU A 121 3.10 -44.51 -19.72
C GLU A 121 4.63 -44.51 -19.69
N ARG A 122 5.22 -45.67 -19.38
CA ARG A 122 6.66 -45.85 -19.17
C ARG A 122 7.37 -46.33 -20.42
#